data_AF-A0A7Y7WHH4-F1
#
_entry.id   AF-A0A7Y7WHH4-F1
#
_cell.length_a   1.000
_cell.length_b   1.000
_cell.length_c   1.000
_cell.angle_alpha   90.00
_cell.angle_beta   90.00
_cell.angle_gamma   90.00
#
_symmetry.space_group_name_H-M   'P 1'
#
loop_
_entity.id
_entity.type
_entity.pdbx_description
1 polymer ?
#
loop_
_entity_poly.entity_id
_entity_poly.type
_entity_poly.pdbx_seq_one_letter_code
_entity_poly.pdbx_strand_id
1 'polypeptide(L)' 'MKGRSILLVNQLGGRKFLATVVVGVSTAALTWYGKIDGGTYAMVILGTVGSFIGGNVYGKVHPRES' A
#
# COMPACT_ATOMS: atom_id res chain seq x y z
N MET A 1 -11.90 -20.78 11.09
CA MET A 1 -10.70 -19.91 11.24
C MET A 1 -10.69 -18.75 10.23
N LYS A 2 -11.76 -17.94 10.11
CA LYS A 2 -11.83 -16.84 9.11
C LYS A 2 -11.82 -15.42 9.74
N GLY A 3 -12.05 -15.33 11.05
CA GLY A 3 -12.08 -14.05 11.78
C GLY A 3 -10.72 -13.52 12.26
N ARG A 4 -9.73 -14.40 12.51
CA ARG A 4 -8.42 -13.97 13.07
C ARG A 4 -7.56 -13.16 12.09
N SER A 5 -7.53 -13.52 10.80
CA SER A 5 -6.76 -12.75 9.81
C SER A 5 -7.31 -11.34 9.58
N ILE A 6 -8.63 -11.15 9.71
CA ILE A 6 -9.27 -9.84 9.51
C ILE A 6 -8.89 -8.87 10.64
N LEU A 7 -8.77 -9.37 11.87
CA LEU A 7 -8.35 -8.56 13.03
C LEU A 7 -6.90 -8.07 12.91
N LEU A 8 -5.99 -8.91 12.43
CA LEU A 8 -4.58 -8.53 12.21
C LEU A 8 -4.43 -7.46 11.11
N VAL A 9 -5.16 -7.61 10.01
CA VAL A 9 -5.15 -6.61 8.91
C VAL A 9 -5.65 -5.26 9.41
N ASN A 10 -6.70 -5.21 10.23
CA ASN A 10 -7.21 -3.95 10.78
C ASN A 10 -6.24 -3.29 11.78
N GLN A 11 -5.53 -4.07 12.59
CA GLN A 11 -4.52 -3.58 13.53
C GLN A 11 -3.29 -3.02 12.81
N LEU A 12 -2.92 -3.58 11.66
CA LEU A 12 -1.77 -3.17 10.85
C LEU A 12 -2.08 -2.03 9.86
N GLY A 13 -3.15 -1.26 10.04
CA GLY A 13 -3.48 -0.13 9.14
C GLY A 13 -4.36 -0.50 7.93
N GLY A 14 -4.93 -1.70 7.91
CA GLY A 14 -5.94 -2.13 6.95
C GLY A 14 -5.40 -2.65 5.62
N ARG A 15 -6.32 -3.06 4.75
CA ARG A 15 -6.00 -3.63 3.41
C ARG A 15 -5.18 -2.68 2.54
N LYS A 16 -5.40 -1.36 2.67
CA LYS A 16 -4.68 -0.32 1.93
C LYS A 16 -3.19 -0.27 2.32
N PHE A 17 -2.88 -0.43 3.60
CA PHE A 17 -1.50 -0.44 4.07
C PHE A 17 -0.74 -1.66 3.54
N LEU A 18 -1.33 -2.85 3.64
CA LEU A 18 -0.71 -4.07 3.12
C LEU A 18 -0.41 -3.99 1.63
N ALA A 19 -1.31 -3.42 0.83
CA ALA A 19 -1.06 -3.20 -0.59
C ALA A 19 0.19 -2.33 -0.82
N THR A 20 0.37 -1.27 -0.03
CA THR A 20 1.52 -0.37 -0.18
C THR A 20 2.84 -1.00 0.25
N VAL A 21 2.82 -1.83 1.29
CA VAL A 21 4.01 -2.59 1.74
C VAL A 21 4.43 -3.58 0.67
N VAL A 22 3.50 -4.33 0.08
CA VAL A 22 3.80 -5.30 -0.98
C VAL A 22 4.44 -4.58 -2.17
N VAL A 23 3.85 -3.47 -2.63
CA VAL A 23 4.43 -2.70 -3.74
C VAL A 23 5.83 -2.21 -3.40
N GLY A 24 6.02 -1.60 -2.22
CA GLY A 24 7.31 -1.08 -1.78
C GLY A 24 8.41 -2.14 -1.76
N VAL A 25 8.13 -3.31 -1.18
CA VAL A 25 9.06 -4.44 -1.13
C VAL A 25 9.38 -4.98 -2.52
N SER A 26 8.36 -5.15 -3.38
CA SER A 26 8.56 -5.63 -4.75
C SER A 26 9.43 -4.67 -5.56
N THR A 27 9.17 -3.36 -5.50
CA THR A 27 9.99 -2.37 -6.22
C THR A 27 11.39 -2.23 -5.67
N ALA A 28 11.57 -2.33 -4.35
CA ALA A 28 12.90 -2.34 -3.75
C ALA A 28 13.72 -3.54 -4.25
N ALA A 29 13.11 -4.74 -4.29
CA ALA A 29 13.74 -5.93 -4.83
C ALA A 29 14.10 -5.78 -6.32
N LEU A 30 13.17 -5.30 -7.15
CA LEU A 30 13.40 -5.05 -8.58
C LEU A 30 14.55 -4.05 -8.81
N THR A 31 14.65 -3.00 -7.99
CA THR A 31 15.73 -2.01 -8.08
C THR A 31 17.06 -2.64 -7.66
N TRP A 32 17.06 -3.45 -6.61
CA TRP A 32 18.26 -4.18 -6.16
C TRP A 32 18.80 -5.12 -7.23
N TYR A 33 17.92 -5.81 -7.96
CA TYR A 33 18.30 -6.67 -9.09
C TYR A 33 18.57 -5.90 -10.39
N GLY A 34 18.56 -4.56 -10.37
CA GLY A 34 18.78 -3.72 -11.55
C GLY A 34 17.72 -3.87 -12.64
N LYS A 35 16.52 -4.38 -12.30
CA LYS A 35 15.40 -4.55 -13.24
C LYS A 35 14.66 -3.25 -13.52
N ILE A 36 14.74 -2.30 -12.59
CA ILE A 36 14.21 -0.94 -12.73
C ILE A 36 15.26 0.06 -12.24
N ASP A 37 15.26 1.25 -12.82
CA ASP A 37 16.15 2.35 -12.44
C ASP A 37 15.59 3.15 -11.24
N GLY A 38 16.44 4.00 -10.64
CA GLY A 38 16.08 4.80 -9.48
C GLY A 38 14.94 5.81 -9.74
N GLY A 39 14.81 6.32 -10.97
CA GLY A 39 13.71 7.19 -11.37
C GLY A 39 12.39 6.43 -11.40
N THR A 40 12.38 5.23 -11.99
CA THR A 40 11.21 4.33 -11.96
C THR A 40 10.82 3.97 -10.53
N TYR A 41 11.80 3.63 -9.67
CA TYR A 41 11.54 3.39 -8.24
C TYR A 41 10.87 4.59 -7.57
N ALA A 42 11.42 5.79 -7.73
CA ALA A 42 10.87 7.00 -7.12
C ALA A 42 9.43 7.27 -7.56
N MET A 43 9.12 7.09 -8.85
CA MET A 43 7.77 7.26 -9.39
C MET A 43 6.77 6.27 -8.79
N VAL A 44 7.15 4.98 -8.68
CA VAL A 44 6.26 3.97 -8.09
C VAL A 44 6.02 4.25 -6.61
N ILE A 45 7.07 4.61 -5.86
CA ILE A 45 6.93 4.96 -4.43
C ILE A 45 6.02 6.18 -4.25
N LEU A 46 6.23 7.25 -5.02
CA LEU A 46 5.39 8.45 -4.97
C LEU A 46 3.92 8.13 -5.29
N GLY A 47 3.66 7.36 -6.35
CA GLY A 47 2.31 6.95 -6.72
C GLY A 47 1.64 6.07 -5.66
N THR A 48 2.41 5.19 -5.02
CA THR A 48 1.93 4.30 -3.96
C THR A 48 1.55 5.08 -2.71
N VAL A 49 2.43 5.98 -2.24
CA VAL A 49 2.16 6.84 -1.08
C VAL A 49 0.99 7.78 -1.35
N GLY A 50 0.94 8.39 -2.53
CA GLY A 50 -0.17 9.23 -2.96
C GLY A 50 -1.50 8.48 -2.95
N SER A 51 -1.52 7.26 -3.50
CA SER A 51 -2.70 6.39 -3.50
C SER A 51 -3.12 5.98 -2.09
N PHE A 52 -2.16 5.71 -1.20
CA PHE A 52 -2.45 5.40 0.20
C PHE A 52 -3.11 6.58 0.92
N ILE A 53 -2.50 7.76 0.85
CA ILE A 53 -3.02 8.97 1.48
C ILE A 53 -4.39 9.31 0.89
N GLY A 54 -4.49 9.40 -0.44
CA GLY A 54 -5.72 9.69 -1.16
C GLY A 54 -6.83 8.70 -0.83
N GLY A 55 -6.53 7.40 -0.82
CA GLY A 55 -7.49 6.36 -0.45
C GLY A 55 -7.96 6.47 1.00
N ASN A 56 -7.11 6.88 1.94
CA ASN A 56 -7.49 7.10 3.34
C ASN A 56 -8.32 8.37 3.53
N VAL A 57 -7.96 9.47 2.87
CA VAL A 57 -8.73 10.72 2.87
C VAL A 57 -10.10 10.50 2.24
N TYR A 58 -10.16 9.87 1.07
CA TYR A 58 -11.41 9.57 0.38
C TYR A 58 -12.37 8.75 1.24
N GLY A 59 -11.86 7.74 1.96
CA GLY A 59 -12.67 6.93 2.86
C GLY A 59 -13.21 7.68 4.09
N LYS A 60 -12.55 8.76 4.50
CA LYS A 60 -13.07 9.64 5.57
C LYS A 60 -14.15 10.59 5.05
N VAL A 61 -13.98 11.11 3.84
CA VAL A 61 -14.96 12.02 3.20
C VAL A 61 -16.19 11.26 2.72
N HIS A 62 -16.02 10.04 2.24
CA HIS A 62 -17.09 9.16 1.78
C HIS A 62 -17.04 7.85 2.57
N PRO A 63 -17.52 7.86 3.83
CA PRO A 63 -17.67 6.65 4.61
C PRO A 63 -18.56 5.68 3.84
N ARG A 64 -18.10 4.44 3.63
CA ARG A 64 -18.97 3.39 3.11
C ARG A 64 -19.98 3.09 4.21
N GLU A 65 -21.25 3.40 3.95
CA GLU A 65 -22.38 2.97 4.77
C GLU A 65 -22.30 1.44 4.86
N SER A 66 -22.06 0.93 6.07
CA SER A 66 -21.75 -0.47 6.31
C SER A 66 -22.76 -1.10 7.24
#